data_AF-A0A956U993-F1
#
_entry.id   AF-A0A956U993-F1
#
_cell.length_a   1.000
_cell.length_b   1.000
_cell.length_c   1.000
_cell.angle_alpha   90.00
_cell.angle_beta   90.00
_cell.angle_gamma   90.00
#
_symmetry.space_group_name_H-M   'P 1'
#
loop_
_entity.id
_entity.type
_entity.pdbx_description
1 polymer ?
#
loop_
_entity_poly.entity_id
_entity_poly.type
_entity_poly.pdbx_seq_one_letter_code
_entity_poly.pdbx_strand_id
1 'polypeptide(L)'
;MFNNSWTKYLWIAWTSAKSNTAYLGEVGSRVIFLGVILYIFLRLWQVTYSETGATELGGLSLAQMLWYLAVTESIILSGPRVSQAVDQDVRTGQLAVHLIKPLSYPLYCLGNCLGERSVRFALNLSVGLLMVTCFVGPIPVTLQSVSFLLLALPLAFILDFFANFLIGLGAFWLEDTTGLMLIYSRITMVLGGMLIPIELFPDYMQPYLKALPFASIVYGPARMFVDPDPAQLTVLLGNQLMGIAVFALFTYAVYRLAAGRIFANGG
;
A
#
# COMPACT_ATOMS: atom_id res chain seq x y z
N MET A 1 -18.03 -6.06 31.05
CA MET A 1 -16.66 -6.58 30.74
C MET A 1 -16.70 -7.11 29.31
N PHE A 2 -16.14 -6.55 28.23
CA PHE A 2 -15.27 -5.40 27.96
C PHE A 2 -15.94 -4.56 26.87
N ASN A 3 -16.44 -3.35 27.20
CA ASN A 3 -16.95 -2.41 26.20
C ASN A 3 -15.79 -1.53 25.72
N ASN A 4 -14.80 -2.13 25.07
CA ASN A 4 -13.74 -1.37 24.43
C ASN A 4 -14.01 -1.42 22.92
N SER A 5 -14.58 -0.35 22.37
CA SER A 5 -14.98 -0.27 20.96
C SER A 5 -13.84 -0.67 20.01
N TRP A 6 -12.59 -0.40 20.40
CA TRP A 6 -11.37 -0.74 19.68
C TRP A 6 -11.05 -2.24 19.58
N THR A 7 -11.38 -3.06 20.60
CA THR A 7 -11.06 -4.49 20.55
C THR A 7 -11.84 -5.20 19.46
N LYS A 8 -13.06 -4.73 19.14
CA LYS A 8 -13.89 -5.26 18.05
C LYS A 8 -13.19 -5.17 16.69
N TYR A 9 -12.56 -4.03 16.40
CA TYR A 9 -11.85 -3.82 15.13
C TYR A 9 -10.56 -4.62 15.05
N LEU A 10 -9.85 -4.81 16.16
CA LEU A 10 -8.71 -5.72 16.23
C LEU A 10 -9.12 -7.18 15.97
N TRP A 11 -10.26 -7.60 16.52
CA TRP A 11 -10.83 -8.93 16.23
C TRP A 11 -11.18 -9.09 14.76
N ILE A 12 -11.76 -8.07 14.12
CA ILE A 12 -12.05 -8.07 12.68
C ILE A 12 -10.74 -8.24 11.88
N ALA A 13 -9.71 -7.45 12.19
CA ALA A 13 -8.42 -7.56 11.53
C ALA A 13 -7.80 -8.96 11.73
N TRP A 14 -7.86 -9.50 12.94
CA TRP A 14 -7.36 -10.84 13.25
C TRP A 14 -8.10 -11.94 12.49
N THR A 15 -9.44 -11.87 12.45
CA THR A 15 -10.26 -12.84 11.71
C THR A 15 -9.99 -12.75 10.22
N SER A 16 -9.88 -11.54 9.66
CA SER A 16 -9.53 -11.34 8.25
C SER A 16 -8.15 -11.94 7.94
N ALA A 17 -7.14 -11.67 8.77
CA ALA A 17 -5.82 -12.26 8.65
C ALA A 17 -5.87 -13.80 8.63
N LYS A 18 -6.59 -14.41 9.59
CA LYS A 18 -6.72 -15.87 9.68
C LYS A 18 -7.44 -16.45 8.45
N SER A 19 -8.50 -15.81 7.96
CA SER A 19 -9.24 -16.28 6.78
C SER A 19 -8.36 -16.31 5.53
N ASN A 20 -7.45 -15.35 5.38
CA ASN A 20 -6.58 -15.25 4.21
C ASN A 20 -5.37 -16.22 4.26
N THR A 21 -5.08 -16.84 5.40
CA THR A 21 -4.08 -17.94 5.48
C THR A 21 -4.55 -19.25 4.84
N ALA A 22 -5.85 -19.41 4.62
CA ALA A 22 -6.43 -20.61 4.02
C ALA A 22 -6.29 -20.69 2.48
N TYR A 23 -5.81 -19.61 1.82
CA TYR A 23 -5.75 -19.48 0.36
C TYR A 23 -4.33 -19.68 -0.21
N LEU A 24 -3.61 -20.71 0.25
CA LEU A 24 -2.28 -21.07 -0.24
C LEU A 24 -2.23 -21.39 -1.75
N GLY A 25 -3.35 -21.81 -2.35
CA GLY A 25 -3.45 -22.05 -3.79
C GLY A 25 -3.28 -20.80 -4.65
N GLU A 26 -3.70 -19.62 -4.16
CA GLU A 26 -3.46 -18.36 -4.85
C GLU A 26 -2.00 -17.89 -4.73
N VAL A 27 -1.28 -18.35 -3.71
CA VAL A 27 0.12 -17.97 -3.44
C VAL A 27 1.03 -18.39 -4.59
N GLY A 28 0.81 -19.56 -5.20
CA GLY A 28 1.62 -20.03 -6.33
C GLY A 28 1.61 -19.08 -7.52
N SER A 29 0.43 -18.60 -7.92
CA SER A 29 0.29 -17.63 -9.02
C SER A 29 1.00 -16.31 -8.72
N ARG A 30 0.91 -15.84 -7.47
CA ARG A 30 1.55 -14.60 -7.01
C ARG A 30 3.07 -14.72 -6.94
N VAL A 31 3.59 -15.87 -6.51
CA VAL A 31 5.02 -16.19 -6.51
C VAL A 31 5.56 -16.15 -7.94
N ILE A 32 4.88 -16.80 -8.89
CA ILE A 32 5.30 -16.80 -10.29
C ILE A 32 5.30 -15.36 -10.84
N PHE A 33 4.22 -14.61 -10.60
CA PHE A 33 4.11 -13.22 -11.04
C PHE A 33 5.24 -12.34 -10.48
N LEU A 34 5.49 -12.42 -9.16
CA LEU A 34 6.56 -11.69 -8.49
C LEU A 34 7.96 -12.11 -8.99
N GLY A 35 8.17 -13.40 -9.26
CA GLY A 35 9.43 -13.88 -9.82
C GLY A 35 9.69 -13.35 -11.22
N VAL A 36 8.66 -13.33 -12.08
CA VAL A 36 8.77 -12.77 -13.44
C VAL A 36 9.07 -11.27 -13.38
N ILE A 37 8.35 -10.49 -12.56
CA ILE A 37 8.55 -9.04 -12.52
C ILE A 37 9.93 -8.67 -11.96
N LEU A 38 10.39 -9.35 -10.91
CA LEU A 38 11.72 -9.13 -10.35
C LEU A 38 12.84 -9.55 -11.32
N TYR A 39 12.63 -10.62 -12.09
CA TYR A 39 13.59 -11.01 -13.14
C TYR A 39 13.64 -9.97 -14.27
N ILE A 40 12.50 -9.41 -14.68
CA ILE A 40 12.47 -8.32 -15.66
C ILE A 40 13.23 -7.11 -15.13
N PHE A 41 13.00 -6.70 -13.88
CA PHE A 41 13.72 -5.60 -13.27
C PHE A 41 15.22 -5.89 -13.10
N LEU A 42 15.60 -7.12 -12.77
CA LEU A 42 17.00 -7.53 -12.75
C LEU A 42 17.66 -7.25 -14.11
N ARG A 43 17.04 -7.70 -15.20
CA ARG A 43 17.59 -7.48 -16.54
C ARG A 43 17.63 -6.01 -16.93
N LEU A 44 16.57 -5.27 -16.62
CA LEU A 44 16.51 -3.83 -16.88
C LEU A 44 17.63 -3.08 -16.16
N TRP A 45 17.79 -3.31 -14.86
CA TRP A 45 18.79 -2.60 -14.07
C TRP A 45 20.20 -3.11 -14.35
N GLN A 46 20.42 -4.39 -14.62
CA GLN A 46 21.74 -4.89 -15.06
C GLN A 46 22.25 -4.12 -16.29
N VAL A 47 21.41 -3.97 -17.31
CA VAL A 47 21.75 -3.22 -18.52
C VAL A 47 21.98 -1.74 -18.20
N THR A 48 21.13 -1.14 -17.36
CA THR A 48 21.24 0.29 -17.02
C THR A 48 22.56 0.59 -16.28
N TYR A 49 22.95 -0.24 -15.31
CA TYR A 49 24.21 -0.09 -14.58
C TYR A 49 25.43 -0.35 -15.49
N SER A 50 25.36 -1.32 -16.41
CA SER A 50 26.47 -1.59 -17.33
C SER A 50 26.67 -0.48 -18.35
N GLU A 51 25.59 0.09 -18.90
CA GLU A 51 25.65 1.16 -19.91
C GLU A 51 26.10 2.50 -19.30
N THR A 52 25.66 2.81 -18.07
CA THR A 52 26.09 4.03 -17.38
C THR A 52 27.49 3.92 -16.79
N GLY A 53 27.99 2.70 -16.56
CA GLY A 53 29.23 2.44 -15.84
C GLY A 53 29.19 2.87 -14.36
N ALA A 54 28.01 3.24 -13.86
CA ALA A 54 27.84 3.71 -12.49
C ALA A 54 27.84 2.54 -11.51
N THR A 55 28.57 2.67 -10.40
CA THR A 55 28.52 1.69 -9.30
C THR A 55 27.24 1.85 -8.48
N GLU A 56 26.69 3.07 -8.45
CA GLU A 56 25.48 3.44 -7.74
C GLU A 56 24.60 4.36 -8.59
N LEU A 57 23.30 4.12 -8.55
CA LEU A 57 22.28 4.98 -9.17
C LEU A 57 21.29 5.38 -8.08
N GLY A 58 21.11 6.68 -7.87
CA GLY A 58 20.24 7.18 -6.80
C GLY A 58 20.72 6.76 -5.40
N GLY A 59 22.03 6.58 -5.22
CA GLY A 59 22.64 6.08 -3.98
C GLY A 59 22.32 4.61 -3.67
N LEU A 60 21.95 3.81 -4.68
CA LEU A 60 21.71 2.38 -4.54
C LEU A 60 22.66 1.62 -5.46
N SER A 61 23.32 0.59 -4.94
CA SER A 61 23.94 -0.46 -5.75
C SER A 61 22.86 -1.29 -6.48
N LEU A 62 23.25 -2.07 -7.49
CA LEU A 62 22.32 -2.96 -8.20
C LEU A 62 21.59 -3.93 -7.24
N ALA A 63 22.30 -4.45 -6.23
CA ALA A 63 21.69 -5.33 -5.23
C ALA A 63 20.63 -4.57 -4.41
N GLN A 64 21.00 -3.40 -3.87
CA GLN A 64 20.07 -2.53 -3.14
C GLN A 64 18.86 -2.11 -3.99
N MET A 65 19.05 -1.84 -5.28
CA MET A 65 17.98 -1.52 -6.22
C MET A 65 16.95 -2.65 -6.30
N LEU A 66 17.39 -3.91 -6.44
CA LEU A 66 16.45 -5.03 -6.50
C LEU A 66 15.78 -5.31 -5.16
N TRP A 67 16.51 -5.17 -4.05
CA TRP A 67 15.93 -5.28 -2.72
C TRP A 67 14.86 -4.21 -2.50
N TYR A 68 15.10 -2.98 -2.96
CA TYR A 68 14.13 -1.89 -2.94
C TYR A 68 12.87 -2.27 -3.75
N LEU A 69 13.05 -2.77 -4.98
CA LEU A 69 11.95 -3.19 -5.85
C LEU A 69 11.13 -4.35 -5.26
N ALA A 70 11.80 -5.31 -4.62
CA ALA A 70 11.10 -6.41 -3.94
C ALA A 70 10.20 -5.90 -2.81
N VAL A 71 10.63 -4.88 -2.05
CA VAL A 71 9.79 -4.26 -1.02
C VAL A 71 8.65 -3.47 -1.65
N THR A 72 8.90 -2.66 -2.68
CA THR A 72 7.83 -1.89 -3.34
C THR A 72 6.76 -2.80 -3.95
N GLU A 73 7.18 -3.87 -4.64
CA GLU A 73 6.26 -4.87 -5.20
C GLU A 73 5.48 -5.59 -4.10
N SER A 74 6.13 -5.93 -2.99
CA SER A 74 5.44 -6.55 -1.85
C SER A 74 4.37 -5.64 -1.25
N ILE A 75 4.63 -4.33 -1.15
CA ILE A 75 3.67 -3.32 -0.68
C ILE A 75 2.47 -3.25 -1.63
N ILE A 76 2.71 -3.16 -2.94
CA ILE A 76 1.65 -3.02 -3.95
C ILE A 76 0.81 -4.30 -4.05
N LEU A 77 1.44 -5.46 -4.18
CA LEU A 77 0.76 -6.76 -4.32
C LEU A 77 0.06 -7.20 -3.03
N SER A 78 0.36 -6.56 -1.89
CA SER A 78 -0.38 -6.80 -0.65
C SER A 78 -1.74 -6.12 -0.60
N GLY A 79 -1.98 -5.09 -1.42
CA GLY A 79 -3.17 -4.26 -1.42
C GLY A 79 -4.48 -5.04 -1.63
N PRO A 80 -5.41 -5.06 -0.66
CA PRO A 80 -6.74 -5.62 -0.85
C PRO A 80 -7.59 -4.77 -1.79
N ARG A 81 -8.64 -5.37 -2.35
CA ARG A 81 -9.57 -4.72 -3.31
C ARG A 81 -10.63 -3.85 -2.61
N VAL A 82 -10.19 -2.92 -1.76
CA VAL A 82 -11.08 -2.09 -0.91
C VAL A 82 -12.05 -1.27 -1.73
N SER A 83 -11.57 -0.58 -2.76
CA SER A 83 -12.38 0.27 -3.63
C SER A 83 -13.51 -0.52 -4.30
N GLN A 84 -13.21 -1.71 -4.80
CA GLN A 84 -14.17 -2.61 -5.45
C GLN A 84 -15.21 -3.15 -4.47
N ALA A 85 -14.78 -3.55 -3.27
CA ALA A 85 -15.68 -4.04 -2.22
C ALA A 85 -16.68 -2.95 -1.80
N VAL A 86 -16.20 -1.73 -1.57
CA VAL A 86 -17.05 -0.59 -1.19
C VAL A 86 -18.00 -0.21 -2.33
N ASP A 87 -17.51 -0.16 -3.57
CA ASP A 87 -18.36 0.09 -4.74
C ASP A 87 -19.49 -0.95 -4.85
N GLN A 88 -19.17 -2.23 -4.68
CA GLN A 88 -20.14 -3.32 -4.68
C GLN A 88 -21.15 -3.21 -3.54
N ASP A 89 -20.71 -2.86 -2.32
CA ASP A 89 -21.58 -2.68 -1.17
C ASP A 89 -22.59 -1.54 -1.39
N VAL A 90 -22.16 -0.46 -2.05
CA VAL A 90 -23.02 0.67 -2.42
C VAL A 90 -24.03 0.25 -3.48
N ARG A 91 -23.59 -0.37 -4.57
CA ARG A 91 -24.46 -0.76 -5.70
C ARG A 91 -25.49 -1.83 -5.33
N THR A 92 -25.10 -2.77 -4.48
CA THR A 92 -25.99 -3.86 -4.04
C THR A 92 -26.88 -3.47 -2.85
N GLY A 93 -26.72 -2.26 -2.30
CA GLY A 93 -27.45 -1.81 -1.11
C GLY A 93 -27.01 -2.48 0.20
N GLN A 94 -26.01 -3.37 0.17
CA GLN A 94 -25.46 -4.02 1.37
C GLN A 94 -24.93 -3.02 2.38
N LEU A 95 -24.47 -1.86 1.92
CA LEU A 95 -24.04 -0.78 2.81
C LEU A 95 -25.12 -0.37 3.82
N ALA A 96 -26.41 -0.34 3.42
CA ALA A 96 -27.50 -0.03 4.35
C ALA A 96 -27.60 -1.06 5.49
N VAL A 97 -27.39 -2.35 5.18
CA VAL A 97 -27.34 -3.43 6.17
C VAL A 97 -26.15 -3.26 7.12
N HIS A 98 -25.00 -2.80 6.61
CA HIS A 98 -23.86 -2.49 7.45
C HIS A 98 -24.11 -1.31 8.40
N LEU A 99 -24.86 -0.29 7.96
CA LEU A 99 -25.19 0.89 8.77
C LEU A 99 -26.13 0.59 9.95
N ILE A 100 -26.95 -0.47 9.87
CA ILE A 100 -27.82 -0.90 10.97
C ILE A 100 -27.00 -1.53 12.11
N LYS A 101 -25.82 -2.09 11.81
CA LYS A 101 -24.95 -2.70 12.81
C LYS A 101 -24.30 -1.59 13.66
N PRO A 102 -24.08 -1.80 14.97
CA PRO A 102 -23.42 -0.83 15.85
C PRO A 102 -21.90 -0.83 15.64
N LEU A 103 -21.46 -0.68 14.39
CA LEU A 103 -20.08 -0.68 13.94
C LEU A 103 -19.90 0.42 12.88
N SER A 104 -18.80 1.17 12.97
CA SER A 104 -18.45 2.13 11.93
C SER A 104 -18.00 1.37 10.68
N TYR A 105 -18.72 1.55 9.57
CA TYR A 105 -18.39 0.88 8.30
C TYR A 105 -16.97 1.21 7.80
N PRO A 106 -16.51 2.48 7.78
CA PRO A 106 -15.11 2.78 7.43
C PRO A 106 -14.09 2.03 8.29
N LEU A 107 -14.31 1.94 9.61
CA LEU A 107 -13.39 1.23 10.51
C LEU A 107 -13.46 -0.29 10.35
N TYR A 108 -14.64 -0.82 10.00
CA TYR A 108 -14.81 -2.22 9.62
C TYR A 108 -13.98 -2.56 8.37
N CYS A 109 -14.11 -1.75 7.31
CA CYS A 109 -13.33 -1.90 6.09
C CYS A 109 -11.83 -1.76 6.35
N LEU A 110 -11.42 -0.80 7.19
CA LEU A 110 -10.02 -0.62 7.58
C LEU A 110 -9.46 -1.85 8.30
N GLY A 111 -10.20 -2.39 9.27
CA GLY A 111 -9.80 -3.61 9.99
C GLY A 111 -9.62 -4.80 9.05
N ASN A 112 -10.59 -5.03 8.15
CA ASN A 112 -10.48 -6.08 7.14
C ASN A 112 -9.26 -5.88 6.22
N CYS A 113 -9.06 -4.65 5.75
CA CYS A 113 -7.94 -4.28 4.88
C CYS A 113 -6.61 -4.57 5.56
N LEU A 114 -6.39 -4.06 6.77
CA LEU A 114 -5.12 -4.24 7.48
C LEU A 114 -4.84 -5.71 7.81
N GLY A 115 -5.86 -6.47 8.21
CA GLY A 115 -5.74 -7.90 8.48
C GLY A 115 -5.29 -8.70 7.27
N GLU A 116 -6.01 -8.55 6.15
CA GLU A 116 -5.69 -9.21 4.88
C GLU A 116 -4.32 -8.78 4.34
N ARG A 117 -4.08 -7.47 4.32
CA ARG A 117 -2.86 -6.86 3.77
C ARG A 117 -1.61 -7.29 4.53
N SER A 118 -1.68 -7.39 5.85
CA SER A 118 -0.52 -7.80 6.67
C SER A 118 -0.05 -9.21 6.33
N VAL A 119 -0.99 -10.15 6.16
CA VAL A 119 -0.66 -11.54 5.78
C VAL A 119 -0.10 -11.59 4.36
N ARG A 120 -0.74 -10.89 3.42
CA ARG A 120 -0.27 -10.84 2.02
C ARG A 120 1.11 -10.21 1.92
N PHE A 121 1.35 -9.12 2.63
CA PHE A 121 2.64 -8.45 2.65
C PHE A 121 3.73 -9.36 3.22
N ALA A 122 3.49 -10.02 4.35
CA ALA A 122 4.47 -10.93 4.95
C ALA A 122 4.86 -12.07 3.99
N LEU A 123 3.89 -12.65 3.29
CA LEU A 123 4.14 -13.70 2.29
C LEU A 123 4.90 -13.15 1.07
N ASN A 124 4.43 -12.05 0.49
CA ASN A 124 5.05 -11.43 -0.69
C ASN A 124 6.48 -10.99 -0.38
N LEU A 125 6.70 -10.37 0.78
CA LEU A 125 8.02 -9.93 1.22
C LEU A 125 8.95 -11.13 1.41
N SER A 126 8.50 -12.18 2.09
CA SER A 126 9.32 -13.38 2.31
C SER A 126 9.77 -14.00 0.97
N VAL A 127 8.85 -14.13 0.02
CA VAL A 127 9.15 -14.66 -1.33
C VAL A 127 10.07 -13.72 -2.10
N GLY A 128 9.77 -12.42 -2.10
CA GLY A 128 10.53 -11.40 -2.81
C GLY A 128 11.97 -11.33 -2.31
N LEU A 129 12.17 -11.30 -0.99
CA LEU A 129 13.49 -11.29 -0.36
C LEU A 129 14.29 -12.55 -0.68
N LEU A 130 13.66 -13.73 -0.66
CA LEU A 130 14.32 -14.98 -1.08
C LEU A 130 14.77 -14.92 -2.54
N MET A 131 13.91 -14.43 -3.45
CA MET A 131 14.23 -14.31 -4.87
C MET A 131 15.38 -13.35 -5.13
N VAL A 132 15.35 -12.14 -4.55
CA VAL A 132 16.45 -11.17 -4.76
C VAL A 132 17.75 -11.65 -4.11
N THR A 133 17.69 -12.35 -2.98
CA THR A 133 18.88 -12.98 -2.40
C THR A 133 19.49 -14.01 -3.36
N CYS A 134 18.66 -14.80 -4.05
CA CYS A 134 19.13 -15.74 -5.07
C CYS A 134 19.68 -15.04 -6.33
N PHE A 135 19.13 -13.89 -6.70
CA PHE A 135 19.52 -13.18 -7.93
C PHE A 135 20.77 -12.31 -7.78
N VAL A 136 20.89 -11.57 -6.68
CA VAL A 136 21.93 -10.54 -6.47
C VAL A 136 22.68 -10.69 -5.15
N GLY A 137 22.34 -11.68 -4.34
CA GLY A 137 22.92 -11.88 -3.01
C GLY A 137 22.27 -11.01 -1.93
N PRO A 138 22.68 -11.20 -0.67
CA PRO A 138 22.18 -10.43 0.46
C PRO A 138 22.79 -9.03 0.52
N ILE A 139 22.01 -8.07 1.04
CA ILE A 139 22.50 -6.73 1.45
C ILE A 139 22.62 -6.69 2.99
N PRO A 140 23.36 -5.73 3.57
CA PRO A 140 23.39 -5.55 5.02
C PRO A 140 22.04 -5.06 5.56
N VAL A 141 21.14 -5.99 5.89
CA VAL A 141 19.87 -5.68 6.57
C VAL A 141 20.14 -5.55 8.07
N THR A 142 20.07 -4.31 8.57
CA THR A 142 20.28 -4.01 10.00
C THR A 142 18.97 -4.06 10.78
N LEU A 143 19.05 -4.15 12.11
CA LEU A 143 17.87 -4.00 12.98
C LEU A 143 17.15 -2.66 12.74
N GLN A 144 17.91 -1.61 12.40
CA GLN A 144 17.38 -0.30 12.05
C GLN A 144 16.52 -0.35 10.77
N SER A 145 16.99 -1.06 9.74
CA SER A 145 16.27 -1.25 8.47
C SER A 145 14.88 -1.87 8.69
N VAL A 146 14.83 -2.95 9.48
CA VAL A 146 13.59 -3.63 9.82
C VAL A 146 12.69 -2.76 10.69
N SER A 147 13.26 -2.06 11.68
CA SER A 147 12.50 -1.19 12.58
C SER A 147 11.85 -0.02 11.83
N PHE A 148 12.56 0.58 10.88
CA PHE A 148 12.06 1.71 10.09
C PHE A 148 10.92 1.27 9.18
N LEU A 149 11.06 0.10 8.53
CA LEU A 149 9.97 -0.50 7.76
C LEU A 149 8.75 -0.76 8.65
N LEU A 150 8.92 -1.36 9.83
CA LEU A 150 7.82 -1.66 10.75
C LEU A 150 7.10 -0.41 11.29
N LEU A 151 7.79 0.72 11.39
CA LEU A 151 7.18 2.00 11.78
C LEU A 151 6.41 2.66 10.62
N ALA A 152 6.99 2.67 9.42
CA ALA A 152 6.41 3.36 8.27
C ALA A 152 5.29 2.56 7.57
N LEU A 153 5.36 1.23 7.59
CA LEU A 153 4.47 0.35 6.84
C LEU A 153 2.99 0.43 7.29
N PRO A 154 2.65 0.40 8.59
CA PRO A 154 1.26 0.50 9.02
C PRO A 154 0.61 1.82 8.57
N LEU A 155 1.36 2.92 8.65
CA LEU A 155 0.88 4.24 8.21
C LEU A 155 0.71 4.29 6.69
N ALA A 156 1.65 3.73 5.93
CA ALA A 156 1.50 3.59 4.48
C ALA A 156 0.21 2.82 4.10
N PHE A 157 -0.09 1.73 4.80
CA PHE A 157 -1.29 0.92 4.55
C PHE A 157 -2.58 1.67 4.89
N ILE A 158 -2.59 2.43 5.99
CA ILE A 158 -3.73 3.27 6.37
C ILE A 158 -3.95 4.40 5.35
N LEU A 159 -2.87 5.05 4.90
CA LEU A 159 -2.92 6.11 3.91
C LEU A 159 -3.50 5.60 2.57
N ASP A 160 -2.98 4.47 2.08
CA ASP A 160 -3.47 3.82 0.86
C ASP A 160 -4.91 3.31 1.02
N PHE A 161 -5.30 2.85 2.20
CA PHE A 161 -6.69 2.49 2.50
C PHE A 161 -7.62 3.67 2.29
N PHE A 162 -7.33 4.85 2.85
CA PHE A 162 -8.22 6.00 2.72
C PHE A 162 -8.38 6.43 1.26
N ALA A 163 -7.30 6.43 0.48
CA ALA A 163 -7.35 6.74 -0.95
C ALA A 163 -8.26 5.76 -1.70
N ASN A 164 -8.10 4.45 -1.49
CA ASN A 164 -8.95 3.44 -2.12
C ASN A 164 -10.40 3.48 -1.63
N PHE A 165 -10.62 3.74 -0.34
CA PHE A 165 -11.95 3.84 0.25
C PHE A 165 -12.72 5.02 -0.34
N LEU A 166 -12.07 6.17 -0.52
CA LEU A 166 -12.66 7.33 -1.21
C LEU A 166 -13.05 7.02 -2.66
N ILE A 167 -12.21 6.28 -3.39
CA ILE A 167 -12.54 5.84 -4.75
C ILE A 167 -13.79 4.95 -4.74
N GLY A 168 -13.89 4.02 -3.80
CA GLY A 168 -15.08 3.17 -3.63
C GLY A 168 -16.34 3.96 -3.29
N LEU A 169 -16.24 4.98 -2.43
CA LEU A 169 -17.35 5.91 -2.15
C LEU A 169 -17.80 6.70 -3.39
N GLY A 170 -16.97 6.79 -4.44
CA GLY A 170 -17.36 7.36 -5.73
C GLY A 170 -18.61 6.71 -6.33
N ALA A 171 -18.90 5.45 -5.99
CA ALA A 171 -20.06 4.69 -6.47
C ALA A 171 -21.41 5.34 -6.14
N PHE A 172 -21.47 6.23 -5.15
CA PHE A 172 -22.67 7.00 -4.82
C PHE A 172 -23.04 8.07 -5.86
N TRP A 173 -22.11 8.44 -6.73
CA TRP A 173 -22.27 9.48 -7.74
C TRP A 173 -21.92 9.01 -9.14
N LEU A 174 -21.06 8.00 -9.27
CA LEU A 174 -20.55 7.52 -10.55
C LEU A 174 -21.15 6.17 -10.91
N GLU A 175 -21.50 6.02 -12.20
CA GLU A 175 -22.01 4.76 -12.73
C GLU A 175 -20.93 3.66 -12.77
N ASP A 176 -19.65 4.02 -12.86
CA ASP A 176 -18.52 3.08 -12.77
C ASP A 176 -17.32 3.76 -12.09
N THR A 177 -16.72 3.09 -11.10
CA THR A 177 -15.52 3.55 -10.38
C THR A 177 -14.23 2.91 -10.90
N THR A 178 -14.31 1.95 -11.82
CA THR A 178 -13.17 1.21 -12.38
C THR A 178 -12.13 2.14 -13.00
N GLY A 179 -12.56 3.18 -13.71
CA GLY A 179 -11.66 4.19 -14.29
C GLY A 179 -10.81 4.90 -13.23
N LEU A 180 -11.40 5.27 -12.10
CA LEU A 180 -10.67 5.89 -10.99
C LEU A 180 -9.68 4.93 -10.34
N MET A 181 -10.05 3.66 -10.18
CA MET A 181 -9.14 2.62 -9.66
C MET A 181 -7.93 2.45 -10.59
N LEU A 182 -8.15 2.42 -11.90
CA LEU A 182 -7.08 2.32 -12.89
C LEU A 182 -6.15 3.54 -12.82
N ILE A 183 -6.70 4.75 -12.83
CA ILE A 183 -5.90 5.99 -12.72
C ILE A 183 -5.07 5.98 -11.44
N TYR A 184 -5.67 5.66 -10.29
CA TYR A 184 -4.97 5.59 -9.01
C TYR A 184 -3.82 4.58 -9.05
N SER A 185 -4.06 3.38 -9.59
CA SER A 185 -3.03 2.34 -9.70
C SER A 185 -1.85 2.80 -10.56
N ARG A 186 -2.09 3.49 -11.68
CA ARG A 186 -1.04 3.98 -12.58
C ARG A 186 -0.26 5.15 -11.99
N ILE A 187 -0.95 6.09 -11.34
CA ILE A 187 -0.29 7.19 -10.64
C ILE A 187 0.59 6.65 -9.52
N THR A 188 0.10 5.69 -8.73
CA THR A 188 0.88 5.08 -7.65
C THR A 188 2.08 4.31 -8.18
N MET A 189 1.94 3.60 -9.30
CA MET A 189 3.03 2.89 -9.96
C MET A 189 4.17 3.82 -10.42
N VAL A 190 3.83 4.98 -10.97
CA VAL A 190 4.81 5.94 -11.50
C VAL A 190 5.33 6.88 -10.42
N LEU A 191 4.44 7.59 -9.73
CA LEU A 191 4.79 8.61 -8.73
C LEU A 191 5.11 8.02 -7.35
N GLY A 192 4.75 6.77 -7.09
CA GLY A 192 5.12 6.05 -5.88
C GLY A 192 6.54 5.48 -5.90
N GLY A 193 7.29 5.65 -6.99
CA GLY A 193 8.68 5.22 -7.10
C GLY A 193 8.89 3.72 -7.34
N MET A 194 7.83 2.98 -7.68
CA MET A 194 7.91 1.52 -7.87
C MET A 194 8.75 1.13 -9.09
N LEU A 195 8.58 1.82 -10.23
CA LEU A 195 9.34 1.50 -11.45
C LEU A 195 10.75 2.06 -11.42
N ILE A 196 10.86 3.30 -10.92
CA ILE A 196 12.08 4.10 -10.90
C ILE A 196 12.13 4.78 -9.54
N PRO A 197 13.18 4.57 -8.72
CA PRO A 197 13.36 5.31 -7.49
C PRO A 197 13.30 6.81 -7.71
N ILE A 198 12.77 7.54 -6.73
CA ILE A 198 12.52 8.99 -6.88
C ILE A 198 13.83 9.76 -7.06
N GLU A 199 14.96 9.26 -6.56
CA GLU A 199 16.30 9.84 -6.69
C GLU A 199 16.81 9.90 -8.14
N LEU A 200 16.19 9.16 -9.06
CA LEU A 200 16.56 9.16 -10.47
C LEU A 200 15.72 10.12 -11.32
N PHE A 201 14.72 10.78 -10.72
CA PHE A 201 14.02 11.87 -11.37
C PHE A 201 14.86 13.16 -11.32
N PRO A 202 14.61 14.14 -12.21
CA PRO A 202 15.31 15.41 -12.18
C PRO A 202 15.23 16.07 -10.79
N ASP A 203 16.34 16.66 -10.32
CA ASP A 203 16.47 17.18 -8.94
C ASP A 203 15.34 18.14 -8.54
N TYR A 204 14.87 18.96 -9.48
CA TYR A 204 13.79 19.90 -9.22
C TYR A 204 12.43 19.21 -9.00
N MET A 205 12.23 17.97 -9.47
CA MET A 205 10.97 17.23 -9.30
C MET A 205 10.92 16.44 -7.99
N GLN A 206 12.06 15.97 -7.50
CA GLN A 206 12.13 15.03 -6.37
C GLN A 206 11.41 15.55 -5.11
N PRO A 207 11.55 16.82 -4.68
CA PRO A 207 10.87 17.31 -3.48
C PRO A 207 9.34 17.24 -3.62
N TYR A 208 8.82 17.57 -4.80
CA TYR A 208 7.38 17.51 -5.08
C TYR A 208 6.87 16.07 -5.08
N LEU A 209 7.61 15.14 -5.71
CA LEU A 209 7.25 13.72 -5.72
C LEU A 209 7.26 13.13 -4.31
N LYS A 210 8.28 13.44 -3.50
CA LYS A 210 8.41 12.97 -2.11
C LYS A 210 7.34 13.55 -1.18
N ALA A 211 6.79 14.72 -1.50
CA ALA A 211 5.68 15.33 -0.76
C ALA A 211 4.32 14.71 -1.10
N LEU A 212 4.18 14.04 -2.25
CA LEU A 212 2.93 13.37 -2.62
C LEU A 212 2.67 12.13 -1.75
N PRO A 213 1.39 11.78 -1.54
CA PRO A 213 1.03 10.61 -0.72
C PRO A 213 1.52 9.29 -1.33
N PHE A 214 1.64 9.20 -2.66
CA PHE A 214 2.08 7.98 -3.35
C PHE A 214 3.49 7.56 -2.95
N ALA A 215 4.42 8.53 -2.86
CA ALA A 215 5.78 8.28 -2.41
C ALA A 215 5.80 7.83 -0.93
N SER A 216 4.90 8.37 -0.11
CA SER A 216 4.76 7.99 1.29
C SER A 216 4.16 6.60 1.50
N ILE A 217 3.46 6.04 0.51
CA ILE A 217 2.89 4.69 0.53
C ILE A 217 3.93 3.64 0.12
N VAL A 218 4.69 3.89 -0.93
CA VAL A 218 5.51 2.85 -1.61
C VAL A 218 7.01 3.12 -1.47
N TYR A 219 7.50 4.20 -2.08
CA TYR A 219 8.91 4.58 -2.09
C TYR A 219 9.49 4.72 -0.68
N GLY A 220 8.83 5.47 0.21
CA GLY A 220 9.35 5.80 1.53
C GLY A 220 9.68 4.57 2.38
N PRO A 221 8.72 3.66 2.64
CA PRO A 221 8.98 2.44 3.40
C PRO A 221 10.04 1.55 2.74
N ALA A 222 10.03 1.42 1.42
CA ALA A 222 11.01 0.62 0.68
C ALA A 222 12.42 1.21 0.74
N ARG A 223 12.56 2.54 0.61
CA ARG A 223 13.85 3.23 0.73
C ARG A 223 14.42 3.09 2.13
N MET A 224 13.60 3.32 3.16
CA MET A 224 14.01 3.19 4.57
C MET A 224 14.43 1.77 4.96
N PHE A 225 13.94 0.75 4.24
CA PHE A 225 14.37 -0.63 4.45
C PHE A 225 15.75 -0.92 3.86
N VAL A 226 16.10 -0.30 2.74
CA VAL A 226 17.36 -0.61 2.03
C VAL A 226 18.50 0.32 2.44
N ASP A 227 18.17 1.59 2.73
CA ASP A 227 19.10 2.64 3.12
C ASP A 227 18.47 3.46 4.26
N PRO A 228 18.59 2.97 5.51
CA PRO A 228 17.90 3.57 6.65
C PRO A 228 18.55 4.87 7.11
N ASP A 229 17.84 5.99 6.92
CA ASP A 229 18.24 7.32 7.42
C ASP A 229 17.21 7.86 8.45
N PRO A 230 17.59 8.08 9.71
CA PRO A 230 16.70 8.60 10.74
C PRO A 230 16.05 9.94 10.39
N ALA A 231 16.78 10.85 9.72
CA ALA A 231 16.25 12.16 9.34
C ALA A 231 15.13 12.00 8.31
N GLN A 232 15.37 11.17 7.29
CA GLN A 232 14.37 10.87 6.27
C GLN A 232 13.16 10.10 6.84
N LEU A 233 13.37 9.23 7.83
CA LEU A 233 12.27 8.56 8.52
C LEU A 233 11.33 9.57 9.19
N THR A 234 11.87 10.58 9.89
CA THR A 234 11.02 11.59 10.55
C THR A 234 10.16 12.37 9.55
N VAL A 235 10.74 12.74 8.40
CA VAL A 235 10.02 13.41 7.31
C VAL A 235 8.96 12.49 6.72
N LEU A 236 9.30 11.22 6.47
CA LEU A 236 8.36 10.22 5.96
C LEU A 236 7.15 10.03 6.89
N LEU A 237 7.40 9.82 8.18
CA LEU A 237 6.33 9.65 9.18
C LEU A 237 5.47 10.91 9.27
N GLY A 238 6.09 12.11 9.21
CA GLY A 238 5.37 13.38 9.14
C GLY A 238 4.45 13.48 7.91
N ASN A 239 4.97 13.15 6.74
CA ASN A 239 4.20 13.15 5.49
C ASN A 239 3.05 12.12 5.51
N GLN A 240 3.31 10.93 6.04
CA GLN A 240 2.29 9.89 6.20
C GLN A 240 1.17 10.33 7.15
N LEU A 241 1.52 10.86 8.33
CA LEU A 241 0.54 11.34 9.30
C LEU A 241 -0.28 12.52 8.77
N MET A 242 0.38 13.48 8.12
CA MET A 242 -0.30 14.60 7.46
C MET A 242 -1.23 14.11 6.36
N GLY A 243 -0.76 13.21 5.50
CA GLY A 243 -1.57 12.57 4.47
C GLY A 243 -2.79 11.88 5.07
N ILE A 244 -2.59 11.04 6.09
CA ILE A 244 -3.68 10.34 6.78
C ILE A 244 -4.69 11.33 7.34
N ALA A 245 -4.26 12.41 7.99
CA ALA A 245 -5.16 13.43 8.52
C ALA A 245 -6.02 14.08 7.41
N VAL A 246 -5.40 14.48 6.30
CA VAL A 246 -6.09 15.09 5.15
C VAL A 246 -7.06 14.11 4.51
N PHE A 247 -6.63 12.88 4.20
CA PHE A 247 -7.46 11.87 3.57
C PHE A 247 -8.58 11.37 4.49
N ALA A 248 -8.34 11.25 5.81
CA ALA A 248 -9.36 10.89 6.78
C ALA A 248 -10.43 11.97 6.91
N LEU A 249 -10.03 13.25 6.93
CA LEU A 249 -10.97 14.38 6.94
C LEU A 249 -11.84 14.38 5.67
N PHE A 250 -11.21 14.20 4.51
CA PHE A 250 -11.93 14.15 3.24
C PHE A 250 -12.87 12.95 3.17
N THR A 251 -12.41 11.78 3.63
CA THR A 251 -13.23 10.56 3.76
C THR A 251 -14.43 10.81 4.66
N TYR A 252 -14.24 11.42 5.83
CA TYR A 252 -15.33 11.72 6.75
C TYR A 252 -16.38 12.65 6.10
N ALA A 253 -15.94 13.70 5.40
CA ALA A 253 -16.82 14.63 4.71
C ALA A 253 -17.62 13.92 3.60
N VAL A 254 -16.95 13.19 2.71
CA VAL A 254 -17.59 12.47 1.60
C VAL A 254 -18.53 11.38 2.12
N TYR A 255 -18.10 10.62 3.12
CA TYR A 255 -18.92 9.55 3.72
C TYR A 255 -20.20 10.09 4.36
N ARG A 256 -20.13 11.24 5.04
CA ARG A 256 -21.31 11.89 5.62
C ARG A 256 -22.29 12.35 4.54
N LEU A 257 -21.78 12.92 3.44
CA LEU A 257 -22.62 13.31 2.29
C LEU A 257 -23.28 12.09 1.63
N ALA A 258 -22.51 11.01 1.46
CA ALA A 258 -22.99 9.75 0.91
C ALA A 258 -24.10 9.12 1.78
N ALA A 259 -23.90 9.06 3.09
CA ALA A 259 -24.88 8.53 4.04
C ALA A 259 -26.21 9.31 3.98
N GLY A 260 -26.17 10.63 3.82
CA GLY A 260 -27.37 11.46 3.65
C GLY A 260 -28.22 11.09 2.43
N ARG A 261 -27.61 10.58 1.35
CA ARG A 261 -28.35 10.14 0.15
C ARG A 261 -29.05 8.80 0.34
N ILE A 262 -28.52 7.91 1.17
CA ILE A 262 -29.15 6.62 1.46
C ILE A 262 -30.52 6.84 2.09
N PHE A 263 -30.61 7.76 3.06
CA PHE A 263 -31.86 8.07 3.76
C PHE A 263 -32.89 8.80 2.86
N ALA A 264 -32.45 9.48 1.80
CA ALA A 264 -33.34 10.20 0.89
C ALA A 264 -34.06 9.27 -0.12
N ASN A 265 -33.47 8.12 -0.46
CA ASN A 265 -33.98 7.21 -1.48
C ASN A 265 -34.81 6.03 -0.91
N GLY A 266 -35.28 6.13 0.34
CA GLY A 266 -36.31 5.23 0.89
C GLY A 266 -35.77 4.05 1.71
N GLY A 267 -35.10 4.35 2.82
CA GLY A 267 -34.89 3.43 3.94
C GLY A 267 -35.38 4.05 5.24
#